data_AF-A0A7Y1XJG6-F1
#
_entry.id   AF-A0A7Y1XJG6-F1
#
_cell.length_a   1.000
_cell.length_b   1.000
_cell.length_c   1.000
_cell.angle_alpha   90.00
_cell.angle_beta   90.00
_cell.angle_gamma   90.00
#
_symmetry.space_group_name_H-M   'P 1'
#
loop_
_entity.id
_entity.type
_entity.pdbx_description
1 polymer ?
#
loop_
_entity_poly.entity_id
_entity_poly.type
_entity_poly.pdbx_seq_one_letter_code
_entity_poly.pdbx_strand_id
1 'polypeptide(L)'
;MDDRQARSGKSGNRTISQLIGEGARVLPQKSHGWFRTWFRKVWRVRGGGLYALGFAGFFIIFEVASLGEDLAGVGSLFNGQAISFLVEVVIDSFKNTLKALMWPVYVVQLAPPWGAIALGLAFIAFTRYLKRPVEKWLFRDESTDNHQGP
;
A
#
# COMPACT_ATOMS: atom_id res chain seq x y z
N MET A 1 -52.52 -19.52 -45.71
CA MET A 1 -51.95 -19.87 -44.40
C MET A 1 -50.62 -20.56 -44.66
N ASP A 2 -49.52 -19.87 -44.39
CA ASP A 2 -48.27 -20.39 -43.78
C ASP A 2 -47.03 -19.55 -44.14
N ASP A 3 -46.98 -18.33 -43.58
CA ASP A 3 -45.77 -17.50 -43.46
C ASP A 3 -45.05 -17.80 -42.13
N ARG A 4 -44.40 -18.96 -42.01
CA ARG A 4 -43.59 -19.31 -40.83
C ARG A 4 -42.29 -20.05 -41.15
N GLN A 5 -41.43 -19.48 -41.99
CA GLN A 5 -40.03 -19.95 -42.11
C GLN A 5 -39.00 -18.82 -42.29
N ALA A 6 -39.04 -17.77 -41.46
CA ALA A 6 -38.03 -16.72 -41.54
C ALA A 6 -37.63 -16.11 -40.19
N ARG A 7 -37.51 -16.91 -39.12
CA ARG A 7 -36.87 -16.46 -37.86
C ARG A 7 -36.20 -17.60 -37.12
N SER A 8 -35.02 -18.03 -37.56
CA SER A 8 -34.10 -18.75 -36.70
C SER A 8 -32.68 -18.62 -37.25
N GLY A 9 -31.73 -18.25 -36.39
CA GLY A 9 -30.30 -18.38 -36.72
C GLY A 9 -29.49 -17.09 -36.86
N LYS A 10 -29.75 -16.03 -36.06
CA LYS A 10 -28.81 -14.90 -36.00
C LYS A 10 -28.69 -14.29 -34.60
N SER A 11 -28.31 -15.11 -33.61
CA SER A 11 -27.89 -14.59 -32.30
C SER A 11 -26.96 -15.59 -31.62
N GLY A 12 -25.67 -15.54 -31.96
CA GLY A 12 -24.70 -16.45 -31.36
C GLY A 12 -23.25 -16.21 -31.77
N ASN A 13 -22.89 -14.98 -32.15
CA ASN A 13 -21.49 -14.63 -32.47
C ASN A 13 -21.20 -13.15 -32.13
N ARG A 14 -21.61 -12.71 -30.93
CA ARG A 14 -20.97 -11.52 -30.32
C ARG A 14 -19.77 -12.01 -29.53
N THR A 15 -18.67 -11.89 -30.25
CA THR A 15 -17.32 -12.37 -30.04
C THR A 15 -16.83 -12.07 -28.61
N ILE A 16 -16.34 -13.11 -27.95
CA ILE A 16 -15.56 -13.07 -26.71
C ILE A 16 -14.43 -12.01 -26.78
N SER A 17 -13.98 -11.65 -27.98
CA SER A 17 -13.04 -10.56 -28.26
C SER A 17 -13.52 -9.16 -27.85
N GLN A 18 -14.82 -8.87 -27.80
CA GLN A 18 -15.33 -7.59 -27.26
C GLN A 18 -15.26 -7.56 -25.73
N LEU A 19 -15.54 -8.69 -25.06
CA LEU A 19 -15.43 -8.81 -23.60
C LEU A 19 -13.96 -8.77 -23.12
N ILE A 20 -13.04 -9.33 -23.91
CA ILE A 20 -11.59 -9.28 -23.61
C ILE A 20 -10.99 -7.90 -23.95
N GLY A 21 -11.49 -7.22 -24.98
CA GLY A 21 -11.03 -5.89 -25.40
C GLY A 21 -11.38 -4.76 -24.42
N GLU A 22 -12.52 -4.86 -23.72
CA GLU A 22 -12.92 -3.89 -22.69
C GLU A 22 -12.27 -4.16 -21.32
N GLY A 23 -11.92 -5.42 -21.01
CA GLY A 23 -11.24 -5.77 -19.75
C GLY A 23 -9.77 -5.34 -19.68
N ALA A 24 -9.12 -5.07 -20.82
CA ALA A 24 -7.69 -4.81 -20.90
C ALA A 24 -7.28 -3.33 -20.91
N ARG A 25 -8.23 -2.38 -20.90
CA ARG A 25 -7.95 -0.93 -20.96
C ARG A 25 -8.41 -0.11 -19.77
N VAL A 26 -8.61 -0.76 -18.62
CA VAL A 26 -8.76 -0.05 -17.35
C VAL A 26 -7.60 -0.43 -16.43
N LEU A 27 -6.37 -0.18 -16.87
CA LEU A 27 -5.29 0.02 -15.90
C LEU A 27 -5.67 1.26 -15.12
N PRO A 28 -6.00 1.16 -13.82
CA PRO A 28 -6.39 2.32 -13.05
C PRO A 28 -5.19 3.27 -13.02
N GLN A 29 -5.31 4.39 -13.72
CA GLN A 29 -4.43 5.55 -13.66
C GLN A 29 -4.56 6.25 -12.28
N LYS A 30 -4.66 5.47 -11.20
CA LYS A 30 -4.85 5.85 -9.80
C LYS A 30 -3.76 5.27 -8.88
N SER A 31 -2.65 4.75 -9.41
CA SER A 31 -1.56 4.23 -8.55
C SER A 31 -0.93 5.32 -7.67
N HIS A 32 -0.86 6.57 -8.17
CA HIS A 32 -0.26 7.69 -7.45
C HIS A 32 -0.99 8.05 -6.13
N GLY A 33 -2.27 7.67 -5.98
CA GLY A 33 -3.07 8.02 -4.80
C GLY A 33 -3.11 6.94 -3.71
N TRP A 34 -2.83 5.68 -4.04
CA TRP A 34 -3.03 4.57 -3.11
C TRP A 34 -2.07 4.64 -1.92
N PHE A 35 -0.77 4.85 -2.18
CA PHE A 35 0.23 5.01 -1.11
C PHE A 35 -0.10 6.19 -0.20
N ARG A 36 -0.44 7.35 -0.77
CA ARG A 36 -0.82 8.53 0.00
C ARG A 36 -2.06 8.27 0.86
N THR A 37 -3.03 7.52 0.35
CA THR A 37 -4.25 7.16 1.09
C THR A 37 -3.96 6.18 2.24
N TRP A 38 -3.16 5.14 1.98
CA TRP A 38 -2.69 4.22 3.00
C TRP A 38 -1.89 4.95 4.08
N PHE A 39 -0.92 5.77 3.68
CA PHE A 39 -0.08 6.52 4.62
C PHE A 39 -0.92 7.53 5.39
N ARG A 40 -1.93 8.16 4.77
CA ARG A 40 -2.90 9.02 5.46
C ARG A 40 -3.66 8.29 6.56
N LYS A 41 -4.06 7.04 6.30
CA LYS A 41 -4.72 6.19 7.30
C LYS A 41 -3.77 5.87 8.45
N VAL A 42 -2.55 5.45 8.15
CA VAL A 42 -1.50 5.18 9.16
C VAL A 42 -1.23 6.42 10.00
N TRP A 43 -1.06 7.57 9.35
CA TRP A 43 -0.84 8.86 9.99
C TRP A 43 -1.95 9.20 11.00
N ARG A 44 -3.22 9.05 10.59
CA ARG A 44 -4.38 9.27 11.48
C ARG A 44 -4.43 8.31 12.66
N VAL A 45 -4.23 7.00 12.42
CA VAL A 45 -4.30 5.97 13.49
C VAL A 45 -3.17 6.10 14.51
N ARG A 46 -1.99 6.57 14.07
CA ARG A 46 -0.77 6.64 14.90
C ARG A 46 -0.51 8.01 15.52
N GLY A 47 -1.46 8.95 15.41
CA GLY A 47 -1.39 10.27 16.06
C GLY A 47 -0.57 11.34 15.32
N GLY A 48 -0.20 11.11 14.04
CA GLY A 48 0.32 12.16 13.15
C GLY A 48 1.64 12.81 13.56
N GLY A 49 2.66 11.99 13.84
CA GLY A 49 3.96 12.47 14.32
C GLY A 49 5.13 11.61 13.84
N LEU A 50 6.31 11.82 14.45
CA LEU A 50 7.52 11.06 14.12
C LEU A 50 7.29 9.55 14.24
N TYR A 51 6.47 9.12 15.20
CA TYR A 51 6.12 7.72 15.38
C TYR A 51 5.40 7.12 14.17
N ALA A 52 4.45 7.85 13.57
CA ALA A 52 3.74 7.40 12.38
C ALA A 52 4.65 7.30 11.16
N LEU A 53 5.55 8.28 11.00
CA LEU A 53 6.54 8.29 9.93
C LEU A 53 7.54 7.14 10.09
N GLY A 54 8.09 6.97 11.29
CA GLY A 54 9.04 5.90 11.60
C GLY A 54 8.41 4.52 11.42
N PHE A 55 7.18 4.33 11.89
CA PHE A 55 6.43 3.09 11.64
C PHE A 55 6.28 2.81 10.14
N ALA A 56 5.84 3.78 9.34
CA ALA A 56 5.67 3.59 7.91
C ALA A 56 7.00 3.29 7.20
N GLY A 57 8.07 4.01 7.56
CA GLY A 57 9.41 3.79 7.00
C GLY A 57 9.96 2.40 7.32
N PHE A 58 9.96 2.02 8.60
CA PHE A 58 10.45 0.70 9.02
C PHE A 58 9.59 -0.44 8.50
N PHE A 59 8.27 -0.26 8.44
CA PHE A 59 7.39 -1.24 7.81
C PHE A 59 7.78 -1.47 6.35
N ILE A 60 7.95 -0.42 5.56
CA ILE A 60 8.36 -0.56 4.15
C ILE A 60 9.75 -1.20 4.03
N ILE A 61 10.71 -0.81 4.87
CA ILE A 61 12.06 -1.39 4.84
C ILE A 61 12.00 -2.89 5.11
N PHE A 62 11.31 -3.32 6.17
CA PHE A 62 11.23 -4.74 6.52
C PHE A 62 10.41 -5.53 5.52
N GLU A 63 9.32 -4.97 5.03
CA GLU A 63 8.47 -5.62 4.04
C GLU A 63 9.18 -5.81 2.71
N VAL A 64 9.91 -4.80 2.23
CA VAL A 64 10.69 -4.92 1.00
C VAL A 64 11.86 -5.89 1.17
N ALA A 65 12.50 -5.93 2.34
CA ALA A 65 13.55 -6.89 2.63
C ALA A 65 13.01 -8.33 2.64
N SER A 66 11.90 -8.60 3.33
CA SER A 66 11.30 -9.95 3.35
C SER A 66 10.79 -10.37 1.98
N LEU A 67 10.12 -9.46 1.26
CA LEU A 67 9.70 -9.74 -0.12
C LEU A 67 10.90 -10.01 -1.03
N GLY A 68 12.05 -9.38 -0.82
CA GLY A 68 13.27 -9.68 -1.58
C GLY A 68 13.77 -11.10 -1.36
N GLU A 69 13.72 -11.59 -0.13
CA GLU A 69 14.06 -12.98 0.24
C GLU A 69 13.05 -13.97 -0.34
N ASP A 70 11.75 -13.66 -0.25
CA ASP A 70 10.65 -14.48 -0.76
C ASP A 70 10.65 -14.56 -2.29
N LEU A 71 10.91 -13.44 -2.98
CA LEU A 71 10.98 -13.36 -4.44
C LEU A 71 12.18 -14.12 -5.01
N ALA A 72 13.29 -14.23 -4.27
CA ALA A 72 14.39 -15.11 -4.67
C ALA A 72 13.98 -16.59 -4.64
N GLY A 73 12.98 -16.96 -3.83
CA GLY A 73 12.41 -18.30 -3.71
C GLY A 73 11.20 -18.59 -4.61
N VAL A 74 10.73 -17.63 -5.43
CA VAL A 74 9.52 -17.73 -6.29
C VAL A 74 9.52 -18.94 -7.23
N GLY A 75 10.69 -19.48 -7.59
CA GLY A 75 10.77 -20.73 -8.36
C GLY A 75 10.02 -21.91 -7.71
N SER A 76 9.91 -21.92 -6.38
CA SER A 76 9.17 -22.95 -5.63
C SER A 76 7.64 -22.86 -5.77
N LEU A 77 7.09 -21.69 -6.11
CA LEU A 77 5.65 -21.48 -6.31
C LEU A 77 5.09 -22.30 -7.46
N PHE A 78 5.88 -22.47 -8.52
CA PHE A 78 5.52 -23.27 -9.69
C PHE A 78 5.50 -24.79 -9.40
N ASN A 79 6.00 -25.20 -8.23
CA ASN A 79 6.01 -26.61 -7.78
C ASN A 79 4.81 -26.97 -6.89
N GLY A 80 3.75 -26.15 -6.88
CA GLY A 80 2.51 -26.44 -6.13
C GLY A 80 2.51 -25.95 -4.68
N GLN A 81 3.52 -25.18 -4.27
CA GLN A 81 3.68 -24.70 -2.89
C GLN A 81 3.07 -23.30 -2.64
N ALA A 82 2.14 -22.87 -3.51
CA ALA A 82 1.56 -21.53 -3.47
C ALA A 82 0.83 -21.19 -2.17
N ILE A 83 0.21 -22.19 -1.52
CA ILE A 83 -0.50 -21.98 -0.25
C ILE A 83 0.51 -21.69 0.88
N SER A 84 1.61 -22.44 0.97
CA SER A 84 2.63 -22.21 2.00
C SER A 84 3.29 -20.85 1.84
N PHE A 85 3.63 -20.46 0.61
CA PHE A 85 4.15 -19.12 0.33
C PHE A 85 3.16 -18.02 0.75
N LEU A 86 1.87 -18.15 0.44
CA LEU A 86 0.89 -17.15 0.82
C LEU A 86 0.76 -17.04 2.35
N VAL A 87 0.82 -18.17 3.06
CA VAL A 87 0.82 -18.20 4.53
C VAL A 87 2.09 -17.54 5.08
N GLU A 88 3.26 -17.83 4.52
CA GLU A 88 4.55 -17.23 4.90
C GLU A 88 4.55 -15.72 4.70
N VAL A 89 4.13 -15.25 3.52
CA VAL A 89 3.98 -13.81 3.23
C VAL A 89 3.10 -13.14 4.28
N VAL A 90 1.94 -13.72 4.62
CA VAL A 90 1.05 -13.14 5.64
C VAL A 90 1.70 -13.12 7.02
N ILE A 91 2.37 -14.20 7.42
CA ILE A 91 3.06 -14.31 8.71
C ILE A 91 4.20 -13.29 8.79
N ASP A 92 4.97 -13.13 7.72
CA ASP A 92 6.12 -12.23 7.70
C ASP A 92 5.68 -10.77 7.61
N SER A 93 4.63 -10.45 6.85
CA SER A 93 3.98 -9.13 6.91
C SER A 93 3.50 -8.78 8.33
N PHE A 94 2.96 -9.77 9.07
CA PHE A 94 2.56 -9.57 10.46
C PHE A 94 3.77 -9.33 11.37
N LYS A 95 4.83 -10.15 11.26
CA LYS A 95 6.09 -9.94 12.01
C LYS A 95 6.72 -8.59 11.69
N ASN A 96 6.76 -8.20 10.42
CA ASN A 96 7.30 -6.90 9.98
C ASN A 96 6.47 -5.75 10.52
N THR A 97 5.15 -5.90 10.63
CA THR A 97 4.28 -4.94 11.31
C THR A 97 4.67 -4.80 12.79
N LEU A 98 4.88 -5.91 13.51
CA LEU A 98 5.30 -5.89 14.91
C LEU A 98 6.69 -5.25 15.08
N LYS A 99 7.65 -5.61 14.22
CA LYS A 99 8.97 -4.98 14.19
C LYS A 99 8.85 -3.47 13.94
N ALA A 100 8.06 -3.06 12.97
CA ALA A 100 7.83 -1.66 12.67
C ALA A 100 7.19 -0.89 13.85
N LEU A 101 6.36 -1.52 14.67
CA LEU A 101 5.87 -0.90 15.92
C LEU A 101 6.97 -0.61 16.93
N MET A 102 7.97 -1.50 16.97
CA MET A 102 9.13 -1.42 17.84
C MET A 102 10.29 -0.60 17.26
N TRP A 103 10.08 0.12 16.14
CA TRP A 103 11.12 0.91 15.50
C TRP A 103 11.92 1.84 16.44
N PRO A 104 11.33 2.50 17.46
CA PRO A 104 12.11 3.36 18.37
C PRO A 104 13.11 2.56 19.17
N VAL A 105 12.76 1.32 19.55
CA VAL A 105 13.63 0.41 20.28
C VAL A 105 14.83 0.03 19.42
N TYR A 106 14.62 -0.28 18.14
CA TYR A 106 15.71 -0.58 17.21
C TYR A 106 16.67 0.60 17.04
N VAL A 107 16.15 1.84 16.96
CA VAL A 107 17.00 3.04 16.88
C VAL A 107 17.83 3.25 18.14
N VAL A 108 17.25 3.02 19.31
CA VAL A 108 17.97 3.14 20.59
C VAL A 108 19.04 2.06 20.72
N GLN A 109 18.73 0.82 20.34
CA GLN A 109 19.65 -0.31 20.41
C GLN A 109 20.81 -0.22 19.44
N LEU A 110 20.65 0.52 18.33
CA LEU A 110 21.71 0.68 17.32
C LEU A 110 22.96 1.36 17.89
N ALA A 111 22.79 2.33 18.81
CA ALA A 111 23.91 3.04 19.41
C ALA A 111 23.58 3.59 20.82
N PRO A 112 23.56 2.77 21.89
CA PRO A 112 23.32 3.28 23.23
C PRO A 112 24.49 4.16 23.75
N PRO A 113 24.24 5.30 24.43
CA PRO A 113 22.96 6.00 24.66
C PRO A 113 22.58 6.99 23.54
N TRP A 114 23.46 7.20 22.55
CA TRP A 114 23.31 8.18 21.47
C TRP A 114 22.02 8.01 20.64
N GLY A 115 21.55 6.78 20.45
CA GLY A 115 20.31 6.49 19.72
C GLY A 115 19.08 7.08 20.40
N ALA A 116 19.03 7.08 21.73
CA ALA A 116 17.96 7.73 22.49
C ALA A 116 18.02 9.26 22.35
N ILE A 117 19.22 9.84 22.43
CA ILE A 117 19.43 11.28 22.25
C ILE A 117 19.04 11.70 20.83
N ALA A 118 19.51 10.98 19.82
CA ALA A 118 19.18 11.22 18.42
C ALA A 118 17.68 11.10 18.17
N LEU A 119 17.01 10.11 18.76
CA LEU A 119 15.56 9.95 18.66
C LEU A 119 14.81 11.14 19.31
N GLY A 120 15.26 11.61 20.47
CA GLY A 120 14.70 12.79 21.12
C GLY A 120 14.86 14.06 20.28
N LEU A 121 16.07 14.30 19.74
CA LEU A 121 16.34 15.43 18.85
C LEU A 121 15.54 15.34 17.56
N ALA A 122 15.46 14.15 16.96
CA ALA A 122 14.64 13.90 15.77
C ALA A 122 13.16 14.19 16.05
N PHE A 123 12.64 13.83 17.23
CA PHE A 123 11.25 14.14 17.61
C PHE A 123 10.98 15.64 17.67
N ILE A 124 11.90 16.40 18.30
CA ILE A 124 11.79 17.87 18.39
C ILE A 124 11.88 18.49 16.99
N ALA A 125 12.90 18.12 16.22
CA ALA A 125 13.10 18.63 14.86
C ALA A 125 11.92 18.29 13.94
N PHE A 126 11.42 17.06 14.03
CA PHE A 126 10.27 16.60 13.24
C PHE A 126 9.02 17.42 13.54
N THR A 127 8.69 17.56 14.82
CA THR A 127 7.48 18.28 15.26
C THR A 127 7.53 19.74 14.86
N ARG A 128 8.72 20.36 14.88
CA ARG A 128 8.89 21.77 14.55
C ARG A 128 8.94 22.05 13.05
N TYR A 129 9.59 21.19 12.26
CA TYR A 129 9.90 21.48 10.86
C TYR A 129 9.18 20.58 9.85
N LEU A 130 9.04 19.28 10.13
CA LEU A 130 8.57 18.29 9.15
C LEU A 130 7.08 17.96 9.27
N LYS A 131 6.48 18.12 10.46
CA LYS A 131 5.07 17.82 10.65
C LYS A 131 4.16 18.61 9.71
N ARG A 132 4.35 19.93 9.64
CA ARG A 132 3.56 20.84 8.78
C ARG A 132 3.62 20.50 7.28
N PRO A 133 4.81 20.34 6.65
CA PRO A 133 4.86 20.00 5.23
C PRO A 133 4.29 18.61 4.94
N VAL A 134 4.50 17.64 5.84
CA VAL A 134 3.92 16.28 5.68
C VAL A 134 2.40 16.34 5.72
N GLU A 135 1.80 17.01 6.71
CA GLU A 135 0.34 17.18 6.79
C GLU A 135 -0.21 17.92 5.57
N LYS A 136 0.46 18.98 5.12
CA LYS A 136 0.06 19.71 3.90
C LYS A 136 0.05 18.83 2.66
N TRP A 137 1.06 17.98 2.49
CA TRP A 137 1.09 17.02 1.37
C TRP A 137 0.01 15.94 1.51
N LEU A 138 -0.21 15.45 2.74
CA LEU A 138 -1.11 14.35 3.03
C LEU A 138 -2.58 14.74 2.87
N PHE A 139 -2.96 15.96 3.24
CA PHE A 139 -4.35 16.48 3.24
C PHE A 139 -4.64 17.50 2.15
N ARG A 140 -3.79 17.56 1.11
CA ARG A 140 -3.90 18.53 0.00
C ARG A 140 -5.29 18.56 -0.68
N ASP A 141 -5.99 17.44 -0.74
CA ASP A 141 -7.28 17.34 -1.45
C ASP A 141 -8.49 17.77 -0.58
N GLU A 142 -8.38 17.68 0.75
CA GLU A 142 -9.42 18.18 1.67
C GLU A 142 -9.44 19.73 1.68
N SER A 143 -8.33 20.36 1.28
CA SER A 143 -8.21 21.82 1.21
C SER A 143 -8.90 22.42 -0.01
N THR A 144 -9.06 21.64 -1.09
CA THR A 144 -9.63 22.11 -2.37
C THR A 144 -11.16 22.00 -2.42
N ASP A 145 -11.77 21.04 -1.72
CA ASP A 145 -13.24 20.88 -1.66
C ASP A 145 -13.92 22.00 -0.83
N ASN A 146 -13.24 22.52 0.19
CA ASN A 146 -13.77 23.59 1.05
C ASN A 146 -13.84 24.98 0.39
N HIS A 147 -13.44 25.14 -0.88
CA HIS A 147 -13.57 26.39 -1.64
C HIS A 147 -14.63 26.31 -2.75
N GLN A 148 -15.38 25.22 -2.80
CA GLN A 148 -16.59 25.06 -3.60
C GLN A 148 -17.80 24.88 -2.66
N GLY A 149 -18.03 25.87 -1.79
CA GLY A 149 -19.35 26.06 -1.21
C GLY A 149 -20.19 26.92 -2.15
N PRO A 150 -21.50 26.66 -2.30
CA PRO A 150 -22.42 27.55 -3.02
C PRO A 150 -22.45 28.97 -2.43
#